data_AF-A0A934LP16-F1
#
_entry.id   AF-A0A934LP16-F1
#
_cell.length_a   1.000
_cell.length_b   1.000
_cell.length_c   1.000
_cell.angle_alpha   90.00
_cell.angle_beta   90.00
_cell.angle_gamma   90.00
#
_symmetry.space_group_name_H-M   'P 1'
#
loop_
_entity.id
_entity.type
_entity.pdbx_description
1 polymer ?
#
loop_
_entity_poly.entity_id
_entity_poly.type
_entity_poly.pdbx_seq_one_letter_code
_entity_poly.pdbx_strand_id
1 'polypeptide(L)' 'MLPNPQIKQDHVLIALTRIRQEWQEAVGNPNLIAMDGNMGMLLADLINGIGLGLEEQIQVLGNELFQELQDFLRSPVQL' A
#
# COMPACT_ATOMS: atom_id res chain seq x y z
N MET A 1 -15.48 9.06 -24.68
CA MET A 1 -15.40 7.94 -23.73
C MET A 1 -14.68 8.47 -22.51
N LEU A 2 -15.38 8.65 -21.39
CA LEU A 2 -14.72 9.05 -20.14
C LEU A 2 -13.91 7.85 -19.64
N PRO A 3 -12.66 8.03 -19.18
CA PRO A 3 -11.87 6.93 -18.66
C PRO A 3 -12.60 6.30 -17.48
N ASN A 4 -12.85 5.00 -17.56
CA ASN A 4 -13.61 4.25 -16.56
C ASN A 4 -12.91 4.39 -15.19
N PRO A 5 -13.58 4.89 -14.14
CA PRO A 5 -12.95 5.13 -12.84
C PRO A 5 -12.32 3.87 -12.24
N GLN A 6 -12.88 2.69 -12.52
CA GLN A 6 -12.30 1.39 -12.16
C GLN A 6 -10.89 1.15 -12.75
N ILE A 7 -10.68 1.50 -14.03
CA ILE A 7 -9.37 1.33 -14.68
C ILE A 7 -8.32 2.21 -14.00
N LYS A 8 -8.72 3.38 -13.48
CA LYS A 8 -7.79 4.25 -12.74
C LYS A 8 -7.38 3.64 -11.39
N GLN A 9 -8.32 3.01 -10.70
CA GLN A 9 -8.07 2.37 -9.40
C GLN A 9 -7.11 1.18 -9.57
N ASP A 10 -7.33 0.33 -10.58
CA ASP A 10 -6.44 -0.80 -10.91
C ASP A 10 -5.01 -0.34 -11.22
N HIS A 11 -4.86 0.75 -11.98
CA HIS A 11 -3.54 1.28 -12.32
C HIS A 11 -2.81 1.83 -11.08
N VAL A 12 -3.52 2.43 -10.14
CA VAL A 12 -2.96 2.92 -8.87
C VAL A 12 -2.50 1.74 -8.01
N LEU A 13 -3.29 0.66 -7.91
CA LEU A 13 -2.91 -0.56 -7.19
C LEU A 13 -1.63 -1.18 -7.76
N ILE A 14 -1.55 -1.31 -9.09
CA ILE A 14 -0.37 -1.86 -9.76
C ILE A 14 0.86 -0.99 -9.50
N ALA A 15 0.72 0.34 -9.58
CA ALA A 15 1.81 1.27 -9.34
C ALA A 15 2.32 1.20 -7.90
N LEU A 16 1.42 1.21 -6.90
CA LEU A 16 1.79 1.12 -5.48
C LEU A 16 2.45 -0.22 -5.16
N THR A 17 1.95 -1.32 -5.73
CA THR A 17 2.54 -2.65 -5.56
C THR A 17 3.97 -2.69 -6.10
N ARG A 18 4.20 -2.12 -7.30
CA ARG A 18 5.54 -2.04 -7.89
C ARG A 18 6.50 -1.20 -7.06
N ILE A 19 6.06 -0.02 -6.61
CA ILE A 19 6.86 0.86 -5.75
C ILE A 19 7.30 0.12 -4.49
N ARG A 20 6.40 -0.60 -3.83
CA ARG A 20 6.74 -1.43 -2.66
C ARG A 20 7.81 -2.48 -3.00
N GLN A 21 7.63 -3.21 -4.11
CA GLN A 21 8.56 -4.27 -4.51
C GLN A 21 9.95 -3.73 -4.84
N GLU A 22 10.02 -2.69 -5.69
CA GLU A 22 11.28 -2.05 -6.08
C GLU A 22 12.04 -1.52 -4.85
N TRP A 23 11.33 -0.99 -3.85
CA TRP A 23 11.96 -0.56 -2.61
C TRP A 23 12.43 -1.72 -1.74
N GLN A 24 11.62 -2.78 -1.55
CA GLN A 24 12.07 -3.98 -0.83
C GLN A 24 13.33 -4.59 -1.44
N GLU A 25 13.42 -4.60 -2.78
CA GLU A 25 14.60 -5.05 -3.50
C GLU A 25 15.80 -4.12 -3.28
N ALA A 26 15.60 -2.80 -3.36
CA ALA A 26 16.67 -1.81 -3.21
C ALA A 26 17.32 -1.81 -1.82
N VAL A 27 16.53 -2.10 -0.77
CA VAL A 27 17.03 -2.14 0.61
C VAL A 27 17.51 -3.52 1.05
N GLY A 28 17.20 -4.58 0.29
CA GLY A 28 17.61 -5.95 0.62
C GLY A 28 17.07 -6.47 1.96
N ASN A 29 16.08 -5.79 2.54
CA ASN A 29 15.49 -6.12 3.84
C ASN A 29 13.96 -6.23 3.69
N PRO A 30 13.32 -7.31 4.18
CA PRO A 30 11.87 -7.46 4.15
C PRO A 30 11.13 -6.43 5.04
N ASN A 31 11.77 -5.92 6.10
CA ASN A 31 11.15 -4.99 7.03
C ASN A 31 11.34 -3.53 6.58
N LEU A 32 10.30 -2.96 5.96
CA LEU A 32 10.29 -1.59 5.45
C LEU A 32 10.00 -0.52 6.51
N ILE A 33 9.59 -0.92 7.72
CA ILE A 33 9.29 0.01 8.82
C ILE A 33 10.56 0.34 9.61
N ALA A 34 11.46 -0.64 9.78
CA ALA A 34 12.68 -0.51 10.57
C ALA A 34 13.81 0.29 9.88
N MET A 35 13.53 0.97 8.76
CA MET A 35 14.53 1.65 7.95
C MET A 35 14.58 3.16 8.19
N ASP A 36 15.75 3.77 7.93
CA ASP A 36 16.04 5.21 8.14
C ASP A 36 15.24 6.19 7.25
N GLY A 37 14.32 5.68 6.43
CA GLY A 37 13.20 6.43 5.88
C GLY A 37 12.00 5.51 6.00
N ASN A 38 11.05 5.82 6.89
CA ASN A 38 9.92 4.96 7.23
C ASN A 38 8.93 4.83 6.04
N MET A 39 9.34 4.09 5.02
CA MET A 39 8.63 3.89 3.77
C MET A 39 7.32 3.13 4.01
N GLY A 40 7.30 2.25 5.02
CA GLY A 40 6.07 1.60 5.48
C GLY A 40 5.00 2.62 5.89
N MET A 41 5.36 3.65 6.67
CA MET A 41 4.41 4.71 7.02
C MET A 41 3.98 5.55 5.81
N LEU A 42 4.88 5.88 4.88
CA LEU A 42 4.50 6.64 3.68
C LEU A 42 3.52 5.86 2.78
N LEU A 43 3.72 4.56 2.63
CA LEU A 43 2.77 3.68 1.95
C LEU A 43 1.43 3.60 2.68
N ALA A 44 1.44 3.52 4.01
CA ALA A 44 0.22 3.55 4.82
C ALA A 44 -0.58 4.85 4.62
N ASP A 45 0.10 6.00 4.62
CA ASP A 45 -0.54 7.31 4.42
C ASP A 45 -1.16 7.43 3.02
N LEU A 46 -0.47 6.93 1.98
CA LEU A 46 -1.00 6.90 0.62
C LEU A 46 -2.25 6.02 0.51
N ILE A 47 -2.20 4.82 1.08
CA ILE A 47 -3.31 3.87 1.09
C ILE A 47 -4.52 4.43 1.84
N ASN A 48 -4.29 5.04 3.00
CA ASN A 48 -5.31 5.71 3.80
C ASN A 48 -5.94 6.89 3.06
N GLY A 49 -5.16 7.65 2.30
CA GLY A 49 -5.62 8.80 1.52
C GLY A 49 -6.45 8.42 0.28
N ILE A 50 -6.18 7.25 -0.30
CA ILE A 50 -6.89 6.74 -1.49
C ILE A 50 -8.18 6.00 -1.09
N GLY A 51 -8.29 5.54 0.16
CA GLY A 51 -9.49 4.87 0.67
C GLY A 51 -9.65 3.44 0.13
N LEU A 52 -8.54 2.72 -0.05
CA LEU A 52 -8.56 1.34 -0.53
C LEU A 52 -9.30 0.41 0.45
N GLY A 53 -10.03 -0.56 -0.09
CA GLY A 53 -10.67 -1.63 0.66
C GLY A 53 -9.66 -2.66 1.19
N LEU A 54 -10.07 -3.48 2.16
CA LEU A 54 -9.18 -4.41 2.87
C LEU A 54 -8.36 -5.32 1.94
N GLU A 55 -9.01 -5.92 0.93
CA GLU A 55 -8.34 -6.81 -0.04
C GLU A 55 -7.28 -6.06 -0.86
N GLU A 56 -7.58 -4.83 -1.27
CA GLU A 56 -6.66 -3.96 -2.03
C GLU A 56 -5.46 -3.54 -1.17
N GLN A 57 -5.68 -3.25 0.12
CA GLN A 57 -4.59 -2.93 1.06
C GLN A 57 -3.64 -4.12 1.24
N ILE A 58 -4.18 -5.33 1.42
CA ILE A 58 -3.39 -6.57 1.53
C ILE A 58 -2.63 -6.83 0.24
N GLN A 59 -3.24 -6.58 -0.93
CA GLN A 59 -2.58 -6.75 -2.22
C GLN A 59 -1.39 -5.78 -2.41
N VAL A 60 -1.57 -4.50 -2.05
CA VAL A 60 -0.53 -3.49 -2.21
C VAL A 60 0.62 -3.72 -1.23
N LEU A 61 0.32 -3.95 0.04
CA LEU A 61 1.33 -4.07 1.11
C LEU A 61 1.96 -5.46 1.18
N GLY A 62 1.24 -6.49 0.75
CA GLY A 62 1.58 -7.88 1.04
C GLY A 62 1.33 -8.22 2.51
N ASN A 63 1.28 -9.52 2.82
CA ASN A 63 0.86 -9.99 4.14
C ASN A 63 1.72 -9.48 5.30
N GLU A 64 3.04 -9.50 5.16
CA GLU A 64 3.95 -9.16 6.27
C GLU A 64 3.85 -7.68 6.63
N LEU A 65 4.02 -6.78 5.64
CA LEU A 65 3.94 -5.34 5.88
C LEU A 65 2.53 -4.89 6.26
N PHE A 66 1.48 -5.55 5.75
CA PHE A 66 0.11 -5.28 6.18
C PHE A 66 -0.10 -5.57 7.68
N GLN A 67 0.42 -6.70 8.18
CA GLN A 67 0.34 -7.05 9.60
C GLN A 67 1.12 -6.05 10.46
N GLU A 68 2.30 -5.63 10.00
CA GLU A 68 3.11 -4.64 10.71
C GLU A 68 2.44 -3.25 10.75
N LEU A 69 1.64 -2.91 9.74
CA LEU A 69 0.98 -1.60 9.62
C LEU A 69 -0.48 -1.61 10.05
N GLN A 70 -1.04 -2.72 10.54
CA GLN A 70 -2.49 -2.82 10.82
C GLN A 70 -2.98 -1.70 11.77
N ASP A 71 -2.14 -1.32 12.74
CA ASP A 71 -2.47 -0.31 13.74
C ASP A 71 -2.43 1.12 13.18
N PHE A 72 -1.82 1.30 11.99
CA PHE A 72 -1.67 2.57 11.27
C PHE A 72 -2.64 2.71 10.09
N LEU A 73 -3.10 1.59 9.54
CA LEU A 73 -4.11 1.58 8.49
C LEU A 73 -5.45 1.98 9.09
N ARG A 74 -6.06 3.03 8.53
CA ARG A 74 -7.43 3.40 8.89
C ARG A 74 -8.32 2.29 8.37
N SER A 75 -8.91 1.54 9.28
CA SER A 75 -9.93 0.54 8.95
C SER A 75 -10.93 1.20 7.99
N PRO A 76 -11.16 0.65 6.79
CA PRO A 76 -12.09 1.24 5.85
C PRO A 76 -13.42 1.39 6.58
N VAL A 77 -14.02 2.58 6.47
CA VAL A 77 -15.38 2.85 6.93
C VAL A 77 -16.22 1.68 6.43
N GLN A 78 -16.81 0.94 7.37
CA GLN A 78 -17.75 -0.13 7.09
C GLN A 78 -18.88 0.50 6.26
N LEU A 79 -18.88 0.26 4.95
CA LEU A 79 -20.04 0.50 4.09
C LEU A 79 -20.89 -0.77 4.08
#